data_AF-A0A356F520-F1
#
_entry.id   AF-A0A356F520-F1
#
_cell.length_a   1.000
_cell.length_b   1.000
_cell.length_c   1.000
_cell.angle_alpha   90.00
_cell.angle_beta   90.00
_cell.angle_gamma   90.00
#
_symmetry.space_group_name_H-M   'P 1'
#
loop_
_entity.id
_entity.type
_entity.pdbx_description
1 polymer ?
#
loop_
_entity_poly.entity_id
_entity_poly.type
_entity_poly.pdbx_seq_one_letter_code
_entity_poly.pdbx_strand_id
1 'polypeptide(L)'
;MVKLKIQSANDIVAANLCCLGLKKNEAAALLKAYPKLEKAADITAEIDEIIYQKAKKIFKAKLAKIQLVALYKAEFIGLNLAQKYGIKPLLPDFENNDFKAEMLGAYIEAAPTYKITEMPTQEITTIHLHKAKSKGEKK
;
A
#
# COMPACT_ATOMS: atom_id res chain seq x y z
N MET A 1 12.63 7.04 35.27
CA MET A 1 13.27 7.87 34.23
C MET A 1 13.64 6.96 33.06
N VAL A 2 12.76 6.85 32.05
CA VAL A 2 13.00 6.02 30.86
C VAL A 2 14.04 6.74 30.00
N LYS A 3 15.21 6.14 29.77
CA LYS A 3 16.20 6.69 28.84
C LYS A 3 15.57 6.68 27.44
N LEU A 4 15.13 7.84 26.97
CA LEU A 4 14.83 8.06 25.56
C LEU A 4 16.14 7.85 24.79
N LYS A 5 16.33 6.62 24.30
CA LYS A 5 17.47 6.27 23.46
C LYS A 5 17.28 7.07 22.18
N ILE A 6 18.11 8.10 21.98
CA ILE A 6 18.17 8.84 20.72
C ILE A 6 18.39 7.78 19.63
N GLN A 7 17.38 7.56 18.79
CA GLN A 7 17.45 6.54 17.77
C GLN A 7 18.46 7.01 16.73
N SER A 8 19.54 6.25 16.54
CA SER A 8 20.48 6.56 15.48
C SER A 8 19.81 6.38 14.12
N ALA A 9 20.30 7.06 13.08
CA ALA A 9 19.82 6.86 11.72
C ALA A 9 19.85 5.37 11.33
N ASN A 10 20.89 4.65 11.75
CA ASN A 10 21.02 3.21 11.55
C ASN A 10 19.92 2.41 12.26
N ASP A 11 19.55 2.77 13.49
CA ASP A 11 18.46 2.09 14.22
C ASP A 11 17.11 2.31 13.53
N ILE A 12 16.84 3.53 13.03
CA ILE A 12 15.60 3.87 12.33
C ILE A 12 15.52 3.12 10.99
N VAL A 13 16.61 3.12 10.22
CA VAL A 13 16.70 2.34 8.97
C VAL A 13 16.53 0.85 9.28
N ALA A 14 17.23 0.31 10.28
CA ALA A 14 17.15 -1.10 10.64
C ALA A 14 15.73 -1.50 11.05
N ALA A 15 15.01 -0.66 11.80
CA ALA A 15 13.62 -0.90 12.15
C ALA A 15 12.72 -0.96 10.92
N ASN A 16 12.84 0.01 10.00
CA ASN A 16 12.09 0.02 8.74
C ASN A 16 12.37 -1.22 7.87
N LEU A 17 13.63 -1.64 7.78
CA LEU A 17 14.03 -2.83 7.04
C LEU A 17 13.50 -4.12 7.69
N CYS A 18 13.51 -4.20 9.02
CA CYS A 18 12.93 -5.34 9.74
C CYS A 18 11.43 -5.51 9.45
N CYS A 19 10.68 -4.41 9.29
CA CYS A 19 9.28 -4.48 8.89
C CYS A 19 9.08 -5.11 7.49
N LEU A 20 10.09 -5.10 6.65
CA LEU A 20 10.10 -5.77 5.33
C LEU A 20 10.65 -7.20 5.37
N GLY A 21 10.99 -7.72 6.56
CA GLY A 21 11.61 -9.04 6.73
C GLY A 21 13.11 -9.07 6.50
N LEU A 22 13.76 -7.91 6.32
CA LEU A 22 15.20 -7.80 6.11
C LEU A 22 15.98 -7.82 7.42
N LYS A 23 17.27 -8.18 7.34
CA LYS A 23 18.11 -8.30 8.54
C LYS A 23 18.63 -6.93 8.98
N LYS A 24 18.71 -6.70 10.30
CA LYS A 24 19.21 -5.44 10.88
C LYS A 24 20.60 -5.03 10.38
N ASN A 25 21.48 -5.99 10.12
CA ASN A 25 22.83 -5.74 9.64
C ASN A 25 22.88 -5.21 8.19
N GLU A 26 21.78 -5.27 7.45
CA GLU A 26 21.69 -4.71 6.09
C GLU A 26 21.46 -3.20 6.08
N ALA A 27 21.10 -2.59 7.23
CA ALA A 27 20.88 -1.14 7.34
C ALA A 27 22.12 -0.32 6.93
N ALA A 28 23.32 -0.78 7.29
CA ALA A 28 24.57 -0.13 6.90
C ALA A 28 24.78 -0.12 5.38
N ALA A 29 24.34 -1.16 4.66
CA ALA A 29 24.43 -1.21 3.21
C ALA A 29 23.51 -0.17 2.55
N LEU A 30 22.31 0.04 3.11
CA LEU A 30 21.39 1.06 2.63
C LEU A 30 21.91 2.47 2.90
N LEU A 31 22.42 2.74 4.10
CA LEU A 31 23.02 4.03 4.45
C LEU A 31 24.21 4.36 3.55
N LYS A 32 25.05 3.36 3.25
CA LYS A 32 26.17 3.52 2.31
C LYS A 32 25.71 3.85 0.89
N ALA A 33 24.63 3.23 0.42
CA ALA A 33 24.05 3.49 -0.89
C ALA A 33 23.29 4.83 -0.96
N TYR A 34 22.73 5.27 0.17
CA TYR A 34 21.95 6.51 0.28
C TYR A 34 22.45 7.36 1.46
N PRO A 35 23.59 8.07 1.31
CA PRO A 35 24.19 8.87 2.39
C PRO A 35 23.26 9.98 2.92
N LYS A 36 22.29 10.41 2.11
CA LYS A 36 21.27 11.40 2.50
C LYS A 36 20.41 10.93 3.68
N LEU A 37 20.25 9.62 3.89
CA LEU A 37 19.46 9.07 4.98
C LEU A 37 20.03 9.43 6.36
N GLU A 38 21.35 9.58 6.49
CA GLU A 38 21.97 9.96 7.78
C GLU A 38 21.68 11.42 8.18
N LYS A 39 21.36 12.27 7.20
CA LYS A 39 21.14 13.72 7.38
C LYS A 39 19.66 14.11 7.25
N ALA A 40 18.79 13.15 6.95
CA ALA A 40 17.38 13.41 6.72
C ALA A 40 16.66 13.74 8.03
N ALA A 41 15.81 14.76 8.01
CA ALA A 41 14.94 15.08 9.14
C ALA A 41 13.87 13.99 9.36
N ASP A 42 13.41 13.37 8.28
CA ASP A 42 12.50 12.20 8.30
C ASP A 42 13.07 11.07 7.44
N ILE A 43 13.75 10.15 8.11
CA ILE A 43 14.38 8.97 7.48
C ILE A 43 13.33 8.04 6.89
N THR A 44 12.17 7.90 7.53
CA THR A 44 11.11 6.99 7.07
C THR A 44 10.52 7.49 5.76
N ALA A 45 10.26 8.80 5.64
CA ALA A 45 9.79 9.40 4.40
C ALA A 45 10.80 9.25 3.24
N GLU A 46 12.09 9.35 3.53
CA GLU A 46 13.15 9.13 2.53
C GLU A 46 13.26 7.67 2.09
N ILE A 47 13.08 6.71 3.00
CA ILE A 47 12.98 5.27 2.65
C ILE A 47 11.76 5.04 1.76
N ASP A 48 10.61 5.63 2.10
CA ASP A 48 9.40 5.52 1.29
C ASP A 48 9.59 6.16 -0.09
N GLU A 49 10.38 7.22 -0.21
CA GLU A 49 10.76 7.80 -1.51
C GLU A 49 11.62 6.82 -2.32
N ILE A 50 12.60 6.14 -1.70
CA ILE A 50 13.41 5.12 -2.37
C ILE A 50 12.51 3.99 -2.89
N ILE A 51 11.61 3.49 -2.04
CA ILE A 51 10.65 2.44 -2.40
C ILE A 51 9.73 2.91 -3.53
N TYR A 52 9.22 4.14 -3.45
CA TYR A 52 8.36 4.71 -4.48
C TYR A 52 9.05 4.75 -5.85
N GLN A 53 10.31 5.18 -5.91
CA GLN A 53 11.05 5.22 -7.17
C GLN A 53 11.27 3.82 -7.76
N LYS A 54 11.47 2.79 -6.91
CA LYS A 54 11.54 1.39 -7.36
C LYS A 54 10.17 0.89 -7.83
N ALA A 55 9.11 1.10 -7.06
CA ALA A 55 7.74 0.72 -7.39
C ALA A 55 7.28 1.32 -8.73
N LYS A 56 7.57 2.60 -8.96
CA LYS A 56 7.23 3.30 -10.22
C LYS A 56 7.86 2.65 -11.45
N LYS A 57 9.09 2.17 -11.33
CA LYS A 57 9.80 1.47 -12.43
C LYS A 57 9.20 0.08 -12.72
N ILE A 58 8.69 -0.60 -11.69
CA ILE A 58 8.14 -1.95 -11.79
C ILE A 58 6.71 -1.89 -12.34
N PHE A 59 5.79 -1.29 -11.59
CA PHE A 59 4.36 -1.42 -11.85
C PHE A 59 3.84 -0.54 -12.98
N LYS A 60 4.50 0.60 -13.25
CA LYS A 60 4.04 1.61 -14.23
C LYS A 60 2.54 1.99 -14.08
N ALA A 61 1.96 1.79 -12.89
CA ALA A 61 0.55 2.00 -12.61
C ALA A 61 0.27 3.46 -12.24
N LYS A 62 -0.93 3.96 -12.59
CA LYS A 62 -1.41 5.30 -12.22
C LYS A 62 -2.01 5.29 -10.80
N LEU A 63 -1.20 4.92 -9.82
CA LEU A 63 -1.57 4.90 -8.41
C LEU A 63 -0.90 6.07 -7.67
N ALA A 64 -1.52 6.54 -6.58
CA ALA A 64 -0.91 7.56 -5.74
C ALA A 64 0.39 7.03 -5.11
N LYS A 65 1.32 7.94 -4.75
CA LYS A 65 2.62 7.57 -4.14
C LYS A 65 2.46 6.58 -2.98
N ILE A 66 1.56 6.89 -2.05
CA ILE A 66 1.30 6.04 -0.87
C ILE A 66 0.84 4.64 -1.28
N GLN A 67 -0.03 4.54 -2.28
CA GLN A 67 -0.53 3.26 -2.78
C GLN A 67 0.57 2.44 -3.45
N LEU A 68 1.46 3.07 -4.23
CA LEU A 68 2.60 2.37 -4.85
C LEU A 68 3.60 1.86 -3.83
N VAL A 69 3.88 2.64 -2.78
CA VAL A 69 4.75 2.22 -1.68
C VAL A 69 4.12 1.05 -0.94
N ALA A 70 2.82 1.13 -0.62
CA ALA A 70 2.10 0.05 0.04
C ALA A 70 2.07 -1.22 -0.81
N LEU A 71 1.80 -1.11 -2.11
CA LEU A 71 1.81 -2.21 -3.07
C LEU A 71 3.18 -2.92 -3.07
N TYR A 72 4.27 -2.15 -3.24
CA TYR A 72 5.62 -2.70 -3.22
C TYR A 72 5.92 -3.44 -1.91
N LYS A 73 5.62 -2.81 -0.76
CA LYS A 73 5.86 -3.43 0.56
C LYS A 73 5.05 -4.71 0.73
N ALA A 74 3.78 -4.70 0.34
CA ALA A 74 2.88 -5.83 0.45
C ALA A 74 3.37 -7.02 -0.40
N GLU A 75 3.74 -6.79 -1.65
CA GLU A 75 4.26 -7.84 -2.53
C GLU A 75 5.63 -8.36 -2.07
N PHE A 76 6.52 -7.45 -1.66
CA PHE A 76 7.85 -7.83 -1.19
C PHE A 76 7.78 -8.77 0.02
N ILE A 77 6.84 -8.51 0.94
CA ILE A 77 6.56 -9.36 2.10
C ILE A 77 5.83 -10.64 1.68
N GLY A 78 4.76 -10.52 0.88
CA GLY A 78 3.90 -11.63 0.47
C GLY A 78 4.63 -12.70 -0.34
N LEU A 79 5.58 -12.29 -1.17
CA LEU A 79 6.46 -13.18 -1.94
C LEU A 79 7.74 -13.57 -1.18
N ASN A 80 7.91 -13.11 0.07
CA ASN A 80 9.07 -13.37 0.92
C ASN A 80 10.40 -13.03 0.22
N LEU A 81 10.44 -11.91 -0.50
CA LEU A 81 11.58 -11.51 -1.32
C LEU A 81 12.78 -11.08 -0.47
N ALA A 82 12.56 -10.73 0.79
CA ALA A 82 13.61 -10.52 1.77
C ALA A 82 14.53 -11.74 1.89
N GLN A 83 13.97 -12.95 1.92
CA GLN A 83 14.75 -14.18 2.03
C GLN A 83 15.52 -14.48 0.74
N LYS A 84 14.92 -14.20 -0.42
CA LYS A 84 15.49 -14.54 -1.73
C LYS A 84 16.53 -13.53 -2.22
N TYR A 85 16.26 -12.25 -2.06
CA TYR A 85 17.05 -11.17 -2.64
C TYR A 85 17.77 -10.30 -1.59
N GLY A 86 17.40 -10.40 -0.32
CA GLY A 86 17.93 -9.52 0.74
C GLY A 86 17.65 -8.06 0.42
N ILE A 87 18.54 -7.17 0.84
CA ILE A 87 18.39 -5.73 0.62
C ILE A 87 18.61 -5.28 -0.83
N LYS A 88 19.14 -6.15 -1.70
CA LYS A 88 19.54 -5.79 -3.06
C LYS A 88 18.46 -5.00 -3.82
N PRO A 89 17.16 -5.35 -3.77
CA PRO A 89 16.11 -4.63 -4.50
C PRO A 89 15.93 -3.16 -4.12
N LEU A 90 16.37 -2.77 -2.92
CA LEU A 90 16.35 -1.38 -2.46
C LEU A 90 17.61 -0.61 -2.84
N LEU A 91 18.67 -1.28 -3.31
CA LEU A 91 19.92 -0.63 -3.73
C LEU A 91 19.79 -0.01 -5.13
N PRO A 92 20.50 1.09 -5.44
CA PRO A 92 20.31 1.86 -6.67
C PRO A 92 20.52 1.02 -7.93
N ASP A 93 21.58 0.20 -7.96
CA ASP A 93 22.04 -0.54 -9.15
C ASP A 93 21.36 -1.91 -9.34
N PHE A 94 20.36 -2.23 -8.53
CA PHE A 94 19.64 -3.48 -8.68
C PHE A 94 18.64 -3.44 -9.83
N GLU A 95 18.97 -4.18 -10.88
CA GLU A 95 18.15 -4.46 -12.06
C GLU A 95 18.14 -5.98 -12.26
N ASN A 96 16.98 -6.61 -12.03
CA ASN A 96 16.79 -8.04 -12.23
C ASN A 96 15.40 -8.26 -12.84
N ASN A 97 15.35 -8.94 -13.99
CA ASN A 97 14.10 -9.16 -14.72
C ASN A 97 13.20 -10.18 -14.03
N ASP A 98 13.76 -11.21 -13.39
CA ASP A 98 13.00 -12.22 -12.64
C ASP A 98 12.32 -11.59 -11.43
N PHE A 99 13.05 -10.75 -10.68
CA PHE A 99 12.47 -9.97 -9.58
C PHE A 99 11.30 -9.09 -10.04
N LYS A 100 11.45 -8.41 -11.19
CA LYS A 100 10.37 -7.57 -11.75
C LYS A 100 9.17 -8.42 -12.15
N ALA A 101 9.39 -9.58 -12.77
CA ALA A 101 8.33 -10.50 -13.16
C ALA A 101 7.61 -11.08 -11.94
N GLU A 102 8.33 -11.41 -10.86
CA GLU A 102 7.73 -11.86 -9.60
C GLU A 102 6.86 -10.79 -8.98
N MET A 103 7.36 -9.55 -8.85
CA MET A 103 6.58 -8.42 -8.33
C MET A 103 5.34 -8.15 -9.19
N LEU A 104 5.49 -8.06 -10.52
CA LEU A 104 4.34 -7.86 -11.43
C LEU A 104 3.34 -9.03 -11.41
N GLY A 105 3.83 -10.24 -11.17
CA GLY A 105 3.03 -11.46 -11.09
C GLY A 105 2.30 -11.61 -9.75
N ALA A 106 2.71 -10.86 -8.71
CA ALA A 106 1.96 -10.79 -7.46
C ALA A 106 0.64 -10.06 -7.73
N TYR A 107 -0.40 -10.85 -7.95
CA TYR A 107 -1.75 -10.37 -8.17
C TYR A 107 -2.29 -9.76 -6.86
N ILE A 108 -2.29 -8.43 -6.79
CA ILE A 108 -3.13 -7.71 -5.85
C ILE A 108 -4.39 -7.36 -6.61
N GLU A 109 -5.53 -7.85 -6.12
CA GLU A 109 -6.87 -7.55 -6.62
C GLU A 109 -7.08 -6.02 -6.47
N ALA A 110 -6.60 -5.25 -7.45
CA ALA A 110 -7.00 -3.86 -7.59
C ALA A 110 -8.52 -3.92 -7.75
N ALA A 111 -9.25 -3.28 -6.83
CA ALA A 111 -10.70 -3.38 -6.74
C ALA A 111 -11.31 -3.38 -8.15
N PRO A 112 -12.17 -4.36 -8.49
CA PRO A 112 -12.70 -4.48 -9.83
C PRO A 112 -13.30 -3.14 -10.26
N THR A 113 -13.14 -2.81 -11.54
CA THR A 113 -13.70 -1.59 -12.13
C THR A 113 -15.20 -1.56 -11.85
N TYR A 114 -15.60 -0.82 -10.81
CA TYR A 114 -17.00 -0.66 -10.46
C TYR A 114 -17.63 0.31 -11.45
N LYS A 115 -18.67 -0.15 -12.15
CA LYS A 115 -19.60 0.75 -12.83
C LYS A 115 -20.55 1.28 -11.79
N ILE A 116 -20.56 2.60 -11.58
CA ILE A 116 -21.67 3.26 -10.92
C ILE A 116 -22.84 3.16 -11.88
N THR A 117 -23.70 2.17 -11.69
CA THR A 117 -24.99 2.11 -12.37
C THR A 117 -25.95 3.02 -11.63
N GLU A 118 -26.44 4.07 -12.29
CA GLU A 118 -27.57 4.84 -11.76
C GLU A 118 -28.76 3.89 -11.61
N MET A 119 -29.31 3.84 -10.39
CA MET A 119 -30.57 3.16 -10.16
C MET A 119 -31.68 4.09 -10.66
N PRO A 120 -32.47 3.70 -11.68
CA PRO A 120 -33.54 4.56 -12.18
C PRO A 120 -34.58 4.77 -11.07
N THR A 121 -35.10 6.00 -11.00
CA THR A 121 -36.19 6.36 -10.08
C THR A 121 -37.37 5.42 -10.31
N GLN A 122 -37.75 4.65 -9.29
CA GLN A 122 -38.93 3.80 -9.34
C GLN A 122 -40.18 4.66 -9.25
N GLU A 123 -41.14 4.47 -10.16
CA GLU A 123 -42.45 5.09 -10.03
C GLU A 123 -43.16 4.52 -8.80
N ILE A 124 -43.53 5.41 -7.87
CA ILE A 124 -44.39 5.05 -6.76
C ILE A 124 -45.81 4.99 -7.32
N THR A 125 -46.28 3.80 -7.68
CA THR A 125 -47.71 3.59 -7.94
C THR A 125 -48.45 3.75 -6.63
N THR A 126 -49.25 4.81 -6.52
CA THR A 126 -50.18 5.02 -5.41
C THR A 126 -51.07 3.79 -5.30
N ILE A 127 -50.91 3.02 -4.22
CA ILE A 127 -51.82 1.94 -3.91
C ILE A 127 -53.17 2.61 -3.66
N HIS A 128 -54.11 2.45 -4.59
CA HIS A 128 -55.49 2.84 -4.36
C HIS A 128 -56.06 1.91 -3.29
N LEU A 129 -55.87 2.28 -2.03
CA LEU A 129 -56.63 1.73 -0.91
C LEU A 129 -58.09 1.96 -1.25
N HIS A 130 -58.79 0.89 -1.63
CA HIS A 130 -60.23 0.92 -1.81
C HIS A 130 -60.83 1.45 -0.51
N LYS A 131 -61.33 2.69 -0.53
CA LYS A 131 -62.17 3.20 0.54
C LYS A 131 -63.32 2.22 0.70
N ALA A 132 -63.28 1.43 1.77
CA ALA A 132 -64.42 0.65 2.19
C ALA A 132 -65.57 1.63 2.40
N LYS A 133 -66.58 1.58 1.53
CA LYS A 133 -67.84 2.30 1.75
C LYS A 133 -68.44 1.70 3.03
N SER A 134 -68.36 2.43 4.15
CA SER A 134 -69.06 2.05 5.37
C SER A 134 -70.55 2.10 5.08
N LYS A 135 -71.15 0.92 4.85
CA LYS A 135 -72.60 0.78 4.85
C LYS A 135 -73.08 0.92 6.29
N GLY A 136 -73.73 2.04 6.55
CA GLY A 136 -74.82 2.17 7.52
C GLY A 136 -74.41 2.39 8.96
N GLU A 137 -74.79 3.55 9.49
CA GLU A 137 -75.47 3.60 10.78
C GLU A 137 -76.75 4.41 10.60
N LYS A 138 -77.89 3.73 10.74
CA LYS A 138 -79.20 4.34 10.96
C LYS A 138 -79.26 4.76 12.42
N LYS A 139 -79.66 6.00 12.70
CA LYS A 139 -80.44 6.35 13.88
C LYS A 139 -81.60 7.22 13.44
#